data_AF-A0A5C5YAK9-F1
#
_entry.id   AF-A0A5C5YAK9-F1
#
_cell.length_a   1.000
_cell.length_b   1.000
_cell.length_c   1.000
_cell.angle_alpha   90.00
_cell.angle_beta   90.00
_cell.angle_gamma   90.00
#
_symmetry.space_group_name_H-M   'P 1'
#
loop_
_entity.id
_entity.type
_entity.pdbx_description
1 polymer ?
#
loop_
_entity_poly.entity_id
_entity_poly.type
_entity_poly.pdbx_seq_one_letter_code
_entity_poly.pdbx_strand_id
1 'polypeptide(L)'
;MKRCKKSGFSLLEVIAAVIILAVVAAATVATVAPMRAKSEEKMDVQTKASLDAMSQTYFLENQAFPRSVNNLVTSGYLKNDTQAEQDYVRGLSRKWKVDRNTGEWTER
;
A
#
# COMPACT_ATOMS: atom_id res chain seq x y z
N MET A 1 -11.97 -31.78 -54.31
CA MET A 1 -11.42 -30.90 -53.25
C MET A 1 -12.31 -30.98 -52.02
N LYS A 2 -11.83 -31.53 -50.90
CA LYS A 2 -12.62 -31.67 -49.65
C LYS A 2 -12.65 -30.32 -48.92
N ARG A 3 -13.82 -29.71 -48.74
CA ARG A 3 -13.99 -28.48 -47.93
C ARG A 3 -13.88 -28.83 -46.44
N CYS A 4 -12.84 -28.33 -45.78
CA CYS A 4 -12.78 -28.30 -44.31
C CYS A 4 -13.83 -27.31 -43.80
N LYS A 5 -14.89 -27.79 -43.15
CA LYS A 5 -15.84 -26.95 -42.40
C LYS A 5 -15.08 -26.30 -41.24
N LYS A 6 -14.90 -24.98 -41.27
CA LYS A 6 -14.53 -24.21 -40.09
C LYS A 6 -15.74 -24.20 -39.16
N SER A 7 -15.64 -24.84 -37.99
CA SER A 7 -16.62 -24.68 -36.91
C SER A 7 -16.47 -23.27 -36.35
N GLY A 8 -17.39 -22.38 -36.72
CA GLY A 8 -17.49 -21.07 -36.08
C GLY A 8 -17.97 -21.23 -34.63
N PHE A 9 -17.59 -20.28 -33.77
CA PHE A 9 -18.07 -20.19 -32.40
C PHE A 9 -19.60 -20.07 -32.39
N SER A 10 -20.28 -20.90 -31.59
CA SER A 10 -21.73 -20.85 -31.48
C SER A 10 -22.16 -19.64 -30.64
N LEU A 11 -23.27 -19.00 -31.02
CA LEU A 11 -23.82 -17.85 -30.28
C LEU A 11 -24.14 -18.22 -28.82
N LEU A 12 -24.60 -19.44 -28.59
CA LEU A 12 -24.85 -20.00 -27.25
C LEU A 12 -23.57 -20.10 -26.42
N GLU A 13 -22.45 -20.44 -27.05
CA GLU A 13 -21.16 -20.62 -26.40
C GLU A 13 -20.61 -19.26 -25.93
N VAL A 14 -20.82 -18.21 -26.72
CA VAL A 14 -20.46 -16.83 -26.33
C VAL A 14 -21.31 -16.33 -25.17
N ILE A 15 -22.63 -16.57 -25.18
CA ILE A 15 -23.52 -16.15 -24.08
C ILE A 15 -23.16 -16.87 -22.79
N ALA A 16 -22.92 -18.19 -22.85
CA ALA A 16 -22.47 -18.97 -21.70
C ALA A 16 -21.14 -18.44 -21.15
N ALA A 17 -20.17 -18.14 -22.02
CA ALA A 17 -18.88 -17.58 -21.60
C ALA A 17 -19.04 -16.20 -20.91
N VAL A 18 -19.87 -15.31 -21.44
CA VAL A 18 -20.10 -13.97 -20.86
C VAL A 18 -20.76 -14.08 -19.48
N ILE A 19 -21.72 -15.00 -19.29
CA ILE A 19 -22.37 -15.20 -17.99
C ILE A 19 -21.35 -15.66 -16.94
N ILE A 20 -20.50 -16.63 -17.30
CA ILE A 20 -19.44 -17.12 -16.39
C ILE A 20 -18.49 -15.98 -16.02
N LEU A 21 -18.04 -15.18 -17.01
CA LEU A 21 -17.16 -14.03 -16.77
C LEU A 21 -17.81 -12.98 -15.85
N ALA A 22 -19.09 -12.68 -16.05
CA ALA A 22 -19.81 -11.72 -15.21
C ALA A 22 -19.90 -12.17 -13.74
N VAL A 23 -20.22 -13.45 -13.51
CA VAL A 23 -20.31 -14.01 -12.15
C VAL A 23 -18.93 -14.02 -11.47
N VAL A 24 -17.88 -14.44 -12.18
CA VAL A 24 -16.51 -14.45 -11.65
C VAL A 24 -16.02 -13.03 -11.34
N ALA A 25 -16.31 -12.05 -12.21
CA ALA A 25 -15.95 -10.66 -11.97
C ALA A 25 -16.67 -10.09 -10.73
N ALA A 26 -17.96 -10.36 -10.55
CA ALA A 26 -18.70 -9.92 -9.37
C ALA A 26 -18.14 -10.52 -8.06
N ALA A 27 -17.83 -11.82 -8.06
CA ALA A 27 -17.28 -12.51 -6.89
C ALA A 27 -15.87 -12.01 -6.52
N THR A 28 -15.02 -11.71 -7.52
CA THR A 28 -13.67 -11.18 -7.28
C THR A 28 -13.70 -9.77 -6.72
N VAL A 29 -14.58 -8.88 -7.20
CA VAL A 29 -14.71 -7.52 -6.65
C VAL A 29 -15.17 -7.55 -5.19
N ALA A 30 -16.16 -8.39 -4.86
CA ALA A 30 -16.69 -8.51 -3.50
C ALA A 30 -15.65 -9.01 -2.48
N THR A 31 -14.66 -9.81 -2.92
CA THR A 31 -13.63 -10.38 -2.04
C THR A 31 -12.37 -9.53 -1.97
N VAL A 32 -11.94 -8.93 -3.09
CA VAL A 32 -10.69 -8.16 -3.15
C VAL A 32 -10.83 -6.79 -2.46
N ALA A 33 -11.97 -6.12 -2.58
CA ALA A 33 -12.18 -4.81 -1.96
C ALA A 33 -11.96 -4.80 -0.42
N PRO A 34 -12.61 -5.68 0.38
CA PRO A 34 -12.36 -5.71 1.82
C PRO A 34 -10.96 -6.22 2.17
N MET A 35 -10.35 -7.08 1.34
CA MET A 35 -8.97 -7.51 1.53
C MET A 35 -7.98 -6.35 1.37
N ARG A 36 -8.17 -5.49 0.37
CA ARG A 36 -7.33 -4.29 0.15
C ARG A 36 -7.42 -3.33 1.33
N ALA A 37 -8.63 -3.02 1.78
CA ALA A 37 -8.83 -2.14 2.94
C ALA A 37 -8.12 -2.66 4.20
N LYS A 38 -8.26 -3.96 4.50
CA LYS A 38 -7.56 -4.59 5.64
C LYS A 38 -6.04 -4.62 5.46
N SER A 39 -5.55 -4.78 4.23
CA SER A 39 -4.12 -4.76 3.95
C SER A 39 -3.54 -3.36 4.15
N GLU A 40 -4.26 -2.31 3.73
CA GLU A 40 -3.86 -0.92 3.93
C GLU A 40 -3.79 -0.58 5.43
N GLU A 41 -4.82 -0.95 6.20
CA GLU A 41 -4.84 -0.77 7.65
C GLU A 41 -3.65 -1.47 8.34
N LYS A 42 -3.38 -2.73 7.98
CA LYS A 42 -2.22 -3.46 8.53
C LYS A 42 -0.88 -2.84 8.15
N MET A 43 -0.78 -2.34 6.92
CA MET A 43 0.42 -1.66 6.44
C MET A 43 0.65 -0.35 7.19
N ASP A 44 -0.42 0.37 7.54
CA ASP A 44 -0.34 1.59 8.35
C ASP A 44 0.13 1.29 9.77
N VAL A 45 -0.40 0.23 10.41
CA VAL A 45 0.07 -0.21 11.73
C VAL A 45 1.55 -0.58 11.71
N GLN A 46 2.00 -1.32 10.67
CA GLN A 46 3.40 -1.66 10.51
C GLN A 46 4.28 -0.42 10.26
N THR A 47 3.79 0.52 9.46
CA THR A 47 4.49 1.78 9.16
C THR A 47 4.67 2.60 10.43
N LYS A 48 3.60 2.72 11.24
CA LYS A 48 3.67 3.37 12.56
C LYS A 48 4.72 2.73 13.46
N ALA A 49 4.64 1.40 13.65
CA ALA A 49 5.59 0.69 14.50
C ALA A 49 7.05 0.87 14.03
N SER A 50 7.26 0.92 12.72
CA SER A 50 8.59 1.18 12.15
C SER A 50 9.08 2.61 12.44
N LEU A 51 8.20 3.60 12.33
CA LEU A 51 8.51 5.00 12.65
C LEU A 51 8.78 5.20 14.15
N ASP A 52 8.01 4.54 15.02
CA ASP A 52 8.21 4.54 16.47
C ASP A 52 9.59 3.96 16.81
N ALA A 53 9.95 2.81 16.21
CA ALA A 53 11.26 2.20 16.40
C ALA A 53 12.41 3.11 15.92
N MET A 54 12.28 3.75 14.75
CA MET A 54 13.27 4.72 14.25
C MET A 54 13.41 5.92 15.19
N SER A 55 12.31 6.36 15.79
CA SER A 55 12.31 7.52 16.70
C SER A 55 12.95 7.22 18.04
N GLN A 56 12.78 5.99 18.54
CA GLN A 56 13.51 5.50 19.71
C GLN A 56 15.00 5.42 19.41
N THR A 57 15.41 4.88 18.26
CA THR A 57 16.83 4.85 17.87
C THR A 57 17.41 6.27 17.75
N TYR A 58 16.66 7.19 17.12
CA TYR A 58 17.05 8.59 17.02
C TYR A 58 17.25 9.22 18.41
N PHE A 59 16.39 8.91 19.38
CA PHE A 59 16.50 9.40 20.75
C PHE A 59 17.75 8.86 21.45
N LEU A 60 18.07 7.58 21.26
CA LEU A 60 19.28 6.98 21.84
C LEU A 60 20.55 7.68 21.33
N GLU A 61 20.58 8.07 20.06
CA GLU A 61 21.74 8.74 19.44
C GLU A 61 21.81 10.24 19.74
N ASN A 62 20.68 10.95 19.68
CA ASN A 62 20.63 12.41 19.70
C ASN A 62 20.10 13.00 21.03
N GLN A 63 19.70 12.15 21.98
CA GLN A 63 19.12 12.51 23.29
C GLN A 63 17.84 13.37 23.18
N ALA A 64 17.18 13.37 22.02
CA ALA A 64 15.95 14.09 21.75
C ALA A 64 15.13 13.34 20.70
N PHE A 65 13.80 13.40 20.76
CA PHE A 65 12.95 12.78 19.74
C PHE A 65 12.92 13.59 18.43
N PRO A 66 12.72 12.93 17.28
CA PRO A 66 12.61 13.62 15.99
C PRO A 66 11.38 14.54 16.00
N ARG A 67 11.46 15.68 15.31
CA ARG A 67 10.34 16.65 15.23
C ARG A 67 9.43 16.42 14.04
N SER A 68 9.92 15.67 13.05
CA SER A 68 9.23 15.39 11.80
C SER A 68 9.89 14.22 11.07
N VAL A 69 9.20 13.69 10.06
CA VAL A 69 9.74 12.63 9.19
C VAL A 69 11.02 13.12 8.49
N ASN A 70 11.09 14.42 8.18
CA ASN A 70 12.29 15.02 7.59
C ASN A 70 13.52 14.91 8.50
N ASN A 71 13.37 14.90 9.83
CA ASN A 71 14.52 14.65 10.70
C ASN A 71 15.03 13.21 10.57
N LEU A 72 14.13 12.24 10.42
CA LEU A 72 14.51 10.86 10.16
C LEU A 72 15.21 10.69 8.80
N VAL A 73 14.81 11.47 7.79
CA VAL A 73 15.49 11.51 6.49
C VAL A 73 16.88 12.13 6.61
N THR A 74 16.99 13.32 7.23
CA THR A 74 18.26 14.03 7.38
C THR A 74 19.27 13.23 8.22
N SER A 75 18.79 12.48 9.22
CA SER A 75 19.63 11.59 10.04
C SER A 75 19.86 10.22 9.42
N GLY A 76 19.38 9.97 8.19
CA GLY A 76 19.69 8.76 7.42
C GLY A 76 18.88 7.51 7.79
N TYR A 77 17.88 7.62 8.68
CA TYR A 77 16.97 6.51 8.99
C TYR A 77 15.98 6.21 7.86
N LEU A 78 15.67 7.22 7.04
CA LEU A 78 14.83 7.10 5.85
C LEU A 78 15.61 7.50 4.61
N LYS A 79 15.60 6.62 3.61
CA LYS A 79 16.16 6.93 2.29
C LYS A 79 15.25 7.88 1.53
N ASN A 80 15.86 8.75 0.75
CA ASN A 80 15.17 9.78 -0.02
C ASN A 80 15.90 10.09 -1.34
N ASP A 81 16.54 9.08 -1.91
CA ASP A 81 17.46 9.22 -3.05
C ASP A 81 16.69 9.17 -4.38
N THR A 82 15.65 8.35 -4.44
CA THR A 82 14.82 8.16 -5.63
C THR A 82 13.51 8.94 -5.56
N GLN A 83 12.89 9.19 -6.72
CA GLN A 83 11.59 9.88 -6.78
C GLN A 83 10.49 9.10 -6.02
N ALA A 84 10.51 7.77 -6.10
CA ALA A 84 9.56 6.92 -5.40
C ALA A 84 9.70 7.03 -3.87
N GLU A 85 10.94 7.09 -3.36
CA GLU A 85 11.21 7.29 -1.93
C GLU A 85 10.77 8.69 -1.48
N GLN A 86 11.00 9.72 -2.30
CA GLN A 86 10.52 11.07 -2.01
C GLN A 86 9.01 11.13 -1.90
N ASP A 87 8.29 10.47 -2.80
CA ASP A 87 6.83 10.44 -2.76
C ASP A 87 6.32 9.64 -1.55
N TYR A 88 7.02 8.57 -1.17
CA TYR A 88 6.76 7.83 0.06
C TYR A 88 6.97 8.70 1.32
N VAL A 89 8.12 9.38 1.44
CA VAL A 89 8.43 10.30 2.56
C VAL A 89 7.42 11.44 2.63
N ARG A 90 7.02 12.00 1.50
CA ARG A 90 5.96 13.03 1.42
C ARG A 90 4.63 12.49 1.92
N GLY A 91 4.28 11.25 1.55
CA GLY A 91 3.09 10.55 2.06
C GLY A 91 3.13 10.40 3.58
N LEU A 92 4.24 9.88 4.12
CA LEU A 92 4.45 9.74 5.56
C LEU A 92 4.33 11.08 6.29
N SER A 93 4.97 12.12 5.75
CA SER A 93 4.98 13.46 6.33
C SER A 93 3.60 14.13 6.35
N ARG A 94 2.69 13.73 5.46
CA ARG A 94 1.31 14.22 5.43
C ARG A 94 0.43 13.47 6.43
N LYS A 95 0.59 12.15 6.52
CA LYS A 95 -0.25 11.26 7.32
C LYS A 95 0.12 11.26 8.81
N TRP A 96 1.40 11.28 9.14
CA TRP A 96 1.87 11.05 10.51
C TRP A 96 2.43 12.33 11.16
N LYS A 97 2.14 12.51 12.44
CA LYS A 97 2.76 13.50 13.34
C LYS A 97 3.44 12.77 14.51
N VAL A 98 4.58 13.29 14.94
CA VAL A 98 5.33 12.74 16.07
C VAL A 98 5.11 13.59 17.32
N ASP A 99 4.86 12.94 18.44
CA ASP A 99 4.91 13.59 19.75
C ASP A 99 6.38 13.72 20.19
N ARG A 100 6.78 14.94 20.52
CA ARG A 100 8.17 15.27 20.88
C ARG A 100 8.57 14.80 22.27
N ASN A 101 7.61 14.46 23.11
CA ASN A 101 7.85 14.06 24.50
C ASN A 101 7.95 12.53 24.62
N THR A 102 7.23 11.79 23.79
CA THR A 102 7.16 10.32 23.85
C THR A 102 7.83 9.64 22.66
N GLY A 103 8.02 10.35 21.53
CA GLY A 103 8.52 9.76 20.28
C GLY A 103 7.50 8.94 19.51
N GLU A 104 6.25 8.91 19.98
CA GLU A 104 5.17 8.15 19.36
C GLU A 104 4.59 8.86 18.14
N TRP A 105 4.31 8.10 17.09
CA TRP A 105 3.64 8.58 15.90
C TRP A 105 2.13 8.41 16.00
N THR A 106 1.42 9.49 15.73
CA THR A 106 -0.03 9.53 15.65
C THR A 106 -0.46 9.98 14.26
N GLU A 107 -1.62 9.50 13.82
CA GLU A 107 -2.23 10.01 12.60
C GLU A 107 -2.63 11.47 12.82
N ARG A 108 -2.50 12.28 11.76
CA ARG A 108 -2.74 13.72 11.86
C ARG A 108 -4.19 14.06 12.13
#